data_AF-A0A8J8DRE6-F1
#
_entry.id   AF-A0A8J8DRE6-F1
#
_cell.length_a   1.000
_cell.length_b   1.000
_cell.length_c   1.000
_cell.angle_alpha   90.00
_cell.angle_beta   90.00
_cell.angle_gamma   90.00
#
_symmetry.space_group_name_H-M   'P 1'
#
loop_
_entity.id
_entity.type
_entity.pdbx_description
1 polymer ?
#
loop_
_entity_poly.entity_id
_entity_poly.type
_entity_poly.pdbx_seq_one_letter_code
_entity_poly.pdbx_strand_id
1 'polypeptide(L)' 'MPEIRHIKIGEDRFRITEEEVARREIKVTKISDEVIQVQEEVHGIIALVGAVSSVNIKKEELKELIKVVKEEFGWTDIC' A
#
# COMPACT_ATOMS: atom_id res chain seq x y z
N MET A 1 -20.05 6.43 13.07
CA MET A 1 -18.80 6.64 12.29
C MET A 1 -18.56 5.35 11.54
N PRO A 2 -18.40 5.35 10.21
CA PRO A 2 -18.08 4.11 9.49
C PRO A 2 -16.76 3.57 10.04
N GLU A 3 -16.72 2.29 10.41
CA GLU A 3 -15.49 1.63 10.85
C GLU A 3 -14.46 1.71 9.71
N ILE A 4 -13.34 2.38 9.97
CA ILE A 4 -12.23 2.46 9.03
C ILE A 4 -11.56 1.09 9.03
N ARG A 5 -11.82 0.29 7.98
CA ARG A 5 -11.21 -1.03 7.82
C ARG A 5 -9.94 -0.92 6.98
N HIS A 6 -8.81 -1.21 7.60
CA HIS A 6 -7.53 -1.35 6.92
C HIS A 6 -7.35 -2.80 6.45
N ILE A 7 -7.16 -3.00 5.14
CA ILE A 7 -6.91 -4.31 4.54
C ILE A 7 -5.43 -4.39 4.18
N LYS A 8 -4.65 -5.22 4.87
CA LYS A 8 -3.24 -5.46 4.51
C LYS A 8 -3.18 -6.29 3.22
N ILE A 9 -2.47 -5.79 2.22
CA ILE A 9 -2.33 -6.43 0.89
C ILE A 9 -0.89 -6.83 0.56
N GLY A 10 0.09 -6.34 1.34
CA GLY A 10 1.49 -6.68 1.16
C GLY A 10 2.27 -6.53 2.45
N GLU A 11 3.31 -7.35 2.60
CA GLU A 11 4.30 -7.23 3.66
C GLU A 11 5.65 -7.73 3.15
N ASP A 12 6.72 -7.00 3.43
CA ASP A 12 8.09 -7.47 3.24
C ASP A 12 8.99 -7.04 4.41
N ARG A 13 10.18 -7.63 4.47
CA ARG A 13 11.22 -7.24 5.43
C ARG A 13 12.48 -6.94 4.67
N PHE A 14 13.14 -5.84 5.03
CA PHE A 14 14.38 -5.42 4.41
C PHE A 14 15.36 -4.92 5.47
N ARG A 15 16.65 -5.11 5.20
CA ARG A 15 17.73 -4.70 6.09
C ARG A 15 18.01 -3.21 5.89
N ILE A 16 18.04 -2.42 6.97
CA ILE A 16 18.42 -1.00 6.95
C ILE A 16 19.91 -0.86 7.29
N THR A 17 20.39 -1.57 8.30
CA THR A 17 21.79 -1.62 8.73
C THR A 17 22.21 -3.06 9.04
N GLU A 18 23.47 -3.33 9.36
CA GLU A 18 23.92 -4.69 9.73
C GLU A 18 23.14 -5.27 10.92
N GLU A 19 22.69 -4.42 11.83
CA GLU A 19 22.00 -4.81 13.06
C GLU A 19 20.47 -4.59 12.99
N GLU A 20 19.97 -3.87 11.98
CA GLU A 20 18.57 -3.46 11.89
C GLU A 20 17.85 -4.00 10.66
N VAL A 21 16.72 -4.67 10.90
CA VAL A 21 15.77 -5.14 9.89
C VAL A 21 14.44 -4.42 10.11
N ALA A 22 13.90 -3.80 9.06
CA ALA A 22 12.58 -3.20 9.11
C ALA A 22 11.54 -4.08 8.42
N ARG A 23 10.28 -3.90 8.82
CA ARG A 23 9.11 -4.50 8.20
C ARG A 23 8.30 -3.42 7.50
N ARG A 24 7.96 -3.65 6.23
CA ARG A 24 7.06 -2.80 5.45
C ARG A 24 5.72 -3.48 5.31
N GLU A 25 4.64 -2.76 5.56
CA GLU A 25 3.27 -3.22 5.29
C GLU A 25 2.60 -2.28 4.29
N ILE A 26 1.87 -2.83 3.33
CA ILE A 26 0.97 -2.07 2.44
C ILE A 26 -0.46 -2.37 2.83
N LYS A 27 -1.23 -1.32 3.09
CA LYS A 27 -2.64 -1.38 3.50
C LYS A 27 -3.51 -0.58 2.55
N VAL A 28 -4.72 -1.08 2.31
CA VAL A 28 -5.76 -0.36 1.56
C VAL A 28 -6.92 -0.04 2.49
N THR A 29 -7.41 1.18 2.43
CA THR A 29 -8.49 1.69 3.27
C THR A 29 -9.54 2.35 2.38
N LYS A 30 -10.82 2.00 2.56
CA LYS A 30 -11.91 2.70 1.88
C LYS A 30 -12.12 4.05 2.57
N ILE A 31 -11.91 5.16 1.86
CA ILE A 31 -12.15 6.52 2.36
C ILE A 31 -13.56 6.99 1.99
N SER A 32 -14.00 6.69 0.76
CA SER A 32 -15.36 6.93 0.27
C SER A 32 -15.74 5.88 -0.78
N ASP A 33 -16.92 5.98 -1.40
CA ASP A 33 -17.34 5.05 -2.46
C ASP A 33 -16.45 5.10 -3.72
N GLU A 34 -15.80 6.24 -3.95
CA GLU A 34 -15.02 6.49 -5.16
C GLU A 34 -13.53 6.71 -4.88
N VAL A 35 -13.10 6.60 -3.62
CA VAL A 35 -11.71 6.84 -3.20
C VAL A 35 -11.23 5.76 -2.23
N ILE A 36 -10.11 5.14 -2.58
CA ILE A 36 -9.32 4.31 -1.68
C ILE A 36 -8.06 5.05 -1.26
N GLN A 37 -7.52 4.70 -0.09
CA GLN A 37 -6.19 5.10 0.33
C GLN A 37 -5.30 3.87 0.36
N VAL A 38 -4.16 3.95 -0.32
CA VAL A 38 -3.06 2.99 -0.19
C VAL A 38 -2.05 3.60 0.77
N GLN A 39 -1.77 2.91 1.86
CA GLN A 39 -0.85 3.34 2.92
C GLN A 39 0.30 2.34 3.01
N GLU A 40 1.52 2.85 2.97
CA GLU A 40 2.75 2.10 3.26
C GLU A 40 3.22 2.49 4.67
N GLU A 41 3.46 1.49 5.50
CA GLU A 41 4.02 1.67 6.84
C GLU A 41 5.34 0.92 6.94
N VAL A 42 6.40 1.62 7.35
CA VAL A 42 7.69 1.01 7.67
C VAL A 42 7.86 0.99 9.18
N HIS A 43 8.04 -0.20 9.74
CA HIS A 43 8.16 -0.51 11.16
C HIS A 43 9.62 -0.90 11.42
N GLY A 44 10.35 -0.09 12.18
CA GLY A 44 11.71 -0.42 12.63
C GLY A 44 11.67 -1.32 13.87
N ILE A 45 12.75 -2.04 14.16
CA ILE A 45 12.83 -2.82 15.41
C ILE A 45 12.82 -1.88 16.63
N ILE A 46 13.41 -0.68 16.49
CA ILE A 46 13.57 0.29 17.58
C ILE A 46 12.38 1.28 17.65
N ALA A 47 11.65 1.48 16.55
CA ALA A 47 10.52 2.41 16.47
C ALA A 47 9.25 1.70 16.00
N LEU A 48 8.20 1.72 16.85
CA LEU A 48 6.87 1.12 16.60
C LEU A 48 6.30 1.45 15.21
N VAL A 49 6.57 2.64 14.66
CA VAL A 49 6.43 2.99 13.24
C VAL A 49 7.53 4.01 12.90
N GLY A 50 8.40 3.69 11.95
CA GLY A 50 9.51 4.56 11.50
C GLY A 50 9.11 5.55 10.40
N ALA A 51 8.18 5.16 9.53
CA ALA A 51 7.61 6.05 8.50
C ALA A 51 6.23 5.57 8.06
N VAL A 52 5.35 6.52 7.73
CA VAL A 52 4.06 6.24 7.07
C VAL A 52 3.96 7.14 5.85
N SER A 53 3.67 6.55 4.70
CA SER A 53 3.32 7.27 3.50
C SER A 53 1.93 6.81 3.04
N SER A 54 1.13 7.70 2.47
CA SER A 54 -0.17 7.32 1.94
C SER A 54 -0.52 8.11 0.69
N VAL A 55 -1.25 7.46 -0.21
CA VAL A 55 -1.78 8.05 -1.42
C VAL A 55 -3.26 7.72 -1.53
N ASN A 56 -4.07 8.71 -1.86
CA ASN A 56 -5.47 8.51 -2.18
C ASN A 56 -5.59 8.28 -3.69
N ILE A 57 -6.30 7.24 -4.08
CA ILE A 57 -6.53 6.85 -5.47
C ILE A 57 -8.04 6.86 -5.71
N LYS A 58 -8.46 7.67 -6.67
CA LYS A 58 -9.84 7.68 -7.16
C LYS A 58 -10.08 6.44 -8.01
N LYS A 59 -11.34 6.02 -8.09
CA LYS A 59 -11.77 4.89 -8.93
C LYS A 59 -11.36 5.04 -10.41
N GLU A 60 -11.34 6.26 -10.94
CA GLU A 60 -10.89 6.54 -12.31
C GLU A 60 -9.38 6.35 -12.47
N GLU A 61 -8.59 6.89 -11.55
CA GLU A 61 -7.12 6.73 -11.51
C GLU A 61 -6.73 5.25 -11.36
N LEU A 62 -7.51 4.47 -10.61
CA LEU A 62 -7.29 3.02 -10.49
C LEU A 62 -7.49 2.29 -11.82
N LYS A 63 -8.47 2.69 -12.64
CA LYS A 63 -8.67 2.11 -13.98
C LYS A 63 -7.49 2.40 -14.90
N GLU A 64 -6.94 3.62 -14.82
CA GLU A 64 -5.74 3.99 -15.56
C GLU A 64 -4.52 3.20 -15.11
N LEU A 65 -4.34 3.03 -13.79
CA LEU A 65 -3.29 2.19 -13.23
C LEU A 65 -3.39 0.74 -13.73
N ILE A 66 -4.58 0.13 -13.70
CA ILE A 66 -4.81 -1.22 -14.21
C ILE A 66 -4.46 -1.31 -15.70
N LYS A 67 -4.82 -0.29 -16.49
CA LYS A 67 -4.49 -0.24 -17.91
C LYS A 67 -2.98 -0.21 -18.13
N VAL A 68 -2.25 0.70 -17.46
CA VAL A 68 -0.79 0.81 -17.55
C VAL A 68 -0.13 -0.52 -17.17
N VAL A 69 -0.59 -1.14 -16.08
CA VAL A 69 -0.03 -2.40 -15.60
C VAL A 69 -0.28 -3.57 -16.59
N LYS A 70 -1.45 -3.61 -17.24
CA LYS A 70 -1.73 -4.60 -18.29
C LYS A 70 -0.88 -4.38 -19.54
N GLU A 71 -0.77 -3.14 -20.01
CA GLU A 71 -0.14 -2.80 -21.28
C GLU A 71 1.40 -2.80 -21.18
N GLU A 72 1.97 -2.21 -20.13
CA GLU A 72 3.42 -2.03 -20.00
C GLU A 72 4.10 -3.20 -19.27
N PHE A 73 3.41 -3.86 -18.33
CA PHE A 73 3.99 -4.94 -17.52
C PHE A 73 3.45 -6.33 -17.90
N GLY A 74 2.45 -6.41 -18.78
CA GLY A 74 1.88 -7.67 -19.27
C GLY A 74 1.10 -8.45 -18.20
N TRP A 75 0.65 -7.81 -17.12
CA TRP A 75 -0.07 -8.48 -16.05
C TRP A 75 -1.53 -8.71 -16.44
N THR A 76 -1.81 -9.88 -17.02
CA THR A 76 -3.13 -10.22 -17.56
C THR A 76 -4.16 -10.62 -16.51
N ASP A 77 -3.71 -11.02 -15.32
CA ASP A 77 -4.56 -11.62 -14.28
C ASP A 77 -5.21 -10.58 -13.34
N ILE A 78 -5.00 -9.28 -13.62
CA ILE A 78 -5.64 -8.19 -12.90
C ILE A 78 -7.01 -7.89 -13.52
N CYS A 79 -8.08 -7.88 -12.72
CA CYS A 79 -9.43 -7.52 -13.17
C CYS A 79 -9.55 -6.01 -13.39
#